data_AF-A0AAN8Y761-F1
#
_entry.id   AF-A0AAN8Y761-F1
#
_cell.length_a   1.000
_cell.length_b   1.000
_cell.length_c   1.000
_cell.angle_alpha   90.00
_cell.angle_beta   90.00
_cell.angle_gamma   90.00
#
_symmetry.space_group_name_H-M   'P 1'
#
loop_
_entity.id
_entity.type
_entity.pdbx_description
1 polymer ?
#
loop_
_entity_poly.entity_id
_entity_poly.type
_entity_poly.pdbx_seq_one_letter_code
_entity_poly.pdbx_strand_id
1 'polypeptide(L)'
;MQLTLYKSNSKCLQRLYMAHTMPISISYHETKLVVPTIITPREIKYLSEIDDQGSTRFHSHILIFYKYNSSMKGKDPAKIIKNGLSKTLVFYYPLAGRLI
;
A
#
# COMPACT_ATOMS: atom_id res chain seq x y z
N MET A 1 33.12 -33.95 31.75
CA MET A 1 31.76 -34.45 31.46
C MET A 1 31.38 -33.99 30.06
N GLN A 2 31.68 -34.80 29.05
CA GLN A 2 31.37 -34.51 27.65
C GLN A 2 30.00 -35.13 27.32
N LEU A 3 29.04 -34.29 26.94
CA LEU A 3 27.75 -34.71 26.41
C LEU A 3 27.91 -35.03 24.92
N THR A 4 27.73 -36.31 24.55
CA THR A 4 27.68 -36.77 23.17
C THR A 4 26.31 -36.43 22.56
N LEU A 5 26.27 -35.48 21.64
CA LEU A 5 25.06 -35.20 20.85
C LEU A 5 24.91 -36.25 19.73
N TYR A 6 23.81 -36.98 19.77
CA TYR A 6 23.39 -37.94 18.76
C TYR A 6 23.04 -37.21 17.45
N LYS A 7 23.85 -37.40 16.40
CA LYS A 7 23.54 -36.93 15.04
C LYS A 7 22.44 -37.81 14.44
N SER A 8 21.20 -37.32 14.49
CA SER A 8 20.08 -37.90 13.73
C SER A 8 20.33 -37.69 12.23
N ASN A 9 20.59 -38.77 11.52
CA ASN A 9 20.93 -38.78 10.10
C ASN A 9 19.66 -38.92 9.25
N SER A 10 18.77 -37.92 9.33
CA SER A 10 17.46 -37.95 8.65
C SER A 10 17.53 -37.35 7.24
N LYS A 11 18.21 -38.05 6.32
CA LYS A 11 18.08 -37.77 4.87
C LYS A 11 16.62 -37.87 4.37
N CYS A 12 15.73 -38.50 5.16
CA CYS A 12 14.31 -38.64 4.87
C CYS A 12 13.50 -37.34 5.13
N LEU A 13 13.95 -36.43 6.00
CA LEU A 13 13.19 -35.23 6.39
C LEU A 13 13.44 -34.01 5.50
N GLN A 14 14.51 -34.01 4.69
CA GLN A 14 14.78 -32.91 3.74
C GLN A 14 13.85 -32.92 2.52
N ARG A 15 13.08 -34.00 2.31
CA ARG A 15 12.18 -34.16 1.15
C ARG A 15 10.77 -33.59 1.35
N LEU A 16 10.44 -33.11 2.56
CA LEU A 16 9.11 -32.62 2.93
C LEU A 16 8.99 -31.09 3.08
N TYR A 17 10.05 -30.33 2.84
CA TYR A 17 10.04 -28.87 2.87
C TYR A 17 10.65 -28.27 1.59
N MET A 18 10.15 -28.68 0.42
CA MET A 18 10.32 -27.87 -0.79
C MET A 18 9.09 -26.98 -0.94
N ALA A 19 8.98 -26.00 -0.04
CA ALA A 19 8.08 -24.88 -0.28
C ALA A 19 8.55 -24.22 -1.57
N HIS A 20 7.74 -24.34 -2.63
CA HIS A 20 7.95 -23.60 -3.86
C HIS A 20 7.71 -22.12 -3.56
N THR A 21 8.73 -21.45 -3.02
CA THR A 21 8.72 -20.01 -2.81
C THR A 21 8.87 -19.38 -4.18
N MET A 22 7.74 -19.08 -4.84
CA MET A 22 7.76 -18.26 -6.05
C MET A 22 8.26 -16.87 -5.66
N PRO A 23 9.38 -16.39 -6.23
CA PRO A 23 9.84 -15.04 -5.94
C PRO A 23 8.82 -14.03 -6.44
N ILE A 24 8.39 -13.13 -5.56
CA ILE A 24 7.54 -12.00 -5.95
C ILE A 24 8.42 -11.01 -6.72
N SER A 25 8.07 -10.76 -7.98
CA SER A 25 8.68 -9.69 -8.78
C SER A 25 7.75 -8.49 -8.81
N ILE A 26 8.27 -7.30 -8.51
CA ILE A 26 7.52 -6.04 -8.48
C ILE A 26 8.17 -5.08 -9.47
N SER A 27 7.40 -4.59 -10.43
CA SER A 27 7.81 -3.52 -11.34
C SER A 27 7.20 -2.19 -10.89
N TYR A 28 8.03 -1.18 -10.69
CA TYR A 28 7.58 0.16 -10.34
C TYR A 28 7.35 0.98 -11.61
N HIS A 29 6.26 1.75 -11.62
CA HIS A 29 6.00 2.77 -12.63
C HIS A 29 6.30 4.16 -12.04
N GLU A 30 6.45 5.14 -12.94
CA GLU A 30 6.61 6.54 -12.55
C GLU A 30 5.44 7.02 -11.67
N THR A 31 5.78 7.78 -10.63
CA THR A 31 4.81 8.39 -9.73
C THR A 31 4.05 9.51 -10.44
N LYS A 32 2.74 9.60 -10.20
CA LYS A 32 1.88 10.61 -10.82
C LYS A 32 1.12 11.39 -9.76
N LEU A 33 1.24 12.70 -9.79
CA LEU A 33 0.43 13.59 -8.96
C LEU A 33 -1.01 13.63 -9.52
N VAL A 34 -1.98 13.25 -8.70
CA VAL A 34 -3.40 13.36 -9.04
C VAL A 34 -3.94 14.61 -8.36
N VAL A 35 -4.52 15.51 -9.15
CA VAL A 35 -5.13 16.76 -8.67
C VAL A 35 -6.65 16.66 -8.69
N PRO A 36 -7.37 17.48 -7.90
CA PRO A 36 -8.82 17.59 -7.99
C PRO A 36 -9.26 17.93 -9.43
N THR A 37 -10.40 17.38 -9.87
CA THR A 37 -10.90 17.60 -11.24
C THR A 37 -11.31 19.06 -11.51
N ILE A 38 -11.65 19.81 -10.46
CA ILE A 38 -11.97 21.25 -10.54
C ILE A 38 -11.12 22.03 -9.55
N ILE A 39 -11.02 23.34 -9.75
CA ILE A 39 -10.33 24.23 -8.81
C ILE A 39 -11.05 24.19 -7.46
N THR A 40 -10.31 23.93 -6.39
CA THR A 40 -10.79 23.92 -5.01
C THR A 40 -10.41 25.24 -4.32
N PRO A 41 -11.11 25.63 -3.24
CA PRO A 41 -10.74 26.81 -2.46
C PRO A 41 -9.27 26.79 -2.03
N ARG A 42 -8.62 27.95 -2.08
CA ARG A 42 -7.24 28.13 -1.61
C ARG A 42 -7.29 28.78 -0.24
N GLU A 43 -7.07 27.98 0.78
CA GLU A 43 -7.20 28.39 2.17
C GLU A 43 -6.26 27.60 3.05
N ILE A 44 -6.01 28.12 4.25
CA ILE A 44 -5.31 27.41 5.31
C ILE A 44 -6.37 26.87 6.26
N LYS A 45 -6.30 25.56 6.55
CA LYS A 45 -7.11 24.93 7.59
C LYS A 45 -6.23 24.68 8.80
N TYR A 46 -6.69 25.13 9.96
CA TYR A 46 -6.05 24.83 11.23
C TYR A 46 -6.35 23.39 11.64
N LEU A 47 -5.33 22.73 12.19
CA LEU A 47 -5.48 21.43 12.82
C LEU A 47 -6.17 21.60 14.17
N SER A 48 -6.97 20.60 14.56
CA SER A 48 -7.45 20.52 15.94
C SER A 48 -6.30 20.18 16.90
N GLU A 49 -6.50 20.37 18.20
CA GLU A 49 -5.52 19.97 19.21
C GLU A 49 -5.15 18.47 19.15
N ILE A 50 -6.07 17.62 18.70
CA ILE A 50 -5.83 16.19 18.52
C ILE A 50 -4.98 15.95 17.26
N ASP A 51 -5.27 16.65 16.17
CA ASP A 51 -4.57 16.48 14.90
C ASP A 51 -3.15 17.06 14.93
N ASP A 52 -2.87 18.06 15.79
CA ASP A 52 -1.54 18.68 15.92
C ASP A 52 -0.58 17.94 16.88
N GLN A 53 -1.03 16.85 17.51
CA GLN A 53 -0.16 16.05 18.36
C GLN A 53 0.98 15.43 17.54
N GLY A 54 2.22 15.51 18.04
CA GLY A 54 3.36 14.92 17.33
C GLY A 54 3.21 13.41 17.04
N SER A 55 2.44 12.70 17.87
CA SER A 55 2.13 11.28 17.72
C SER A 55 1.20 10.96 16.56
N THR A 56 0.44 11.92 16.02
CA THR A 56 -0.46 11.72 14.87
C THR A 56 0.20 12.06 13.53
N ARG A 57 1.43 12.58 13.54
CA ARG A 57 2.22 12.95 12.36
C ARG A 57 2.86 11.72 11.67
N PHE A 58 2.05 10.72 11.34
CA PHE A 58 2.46 9.53 10.60
C PHE A 58 1.49 9.21 9.46
N HIS A 59 1.96 8.46 8.45
CA HIS A 59 1.09 7.92 7.42
C HIS A 59 0.61 6.52 7.80
N SER A 60 -0.71 6.33 7.83
CA SER A 60 -1.33 5.00 7.94
C SER A 60 -1.20 4.25 6.61
N HIS A 61 -0.37 3.21 6.59
CA HIS A 61 -0.23 2.34 5.43
C HIS A 61 -1.31 1.26 5.42
N ILE A 62 -2.20 1.28 4.42
CA ILE A 62 -3.25 0.27 4.24
C ILE A 62 -3.04 -0.46 2.90
N LEU A 63 -3.04 -1.79 2.94
CA LEU A 63 -2.99 -2.66 1.77
C LEU A 63 -4.33 -3.37 1.59
N ILE A 64 -4.99 -3.14 0.45
CA ILE A 64 -6.27 -3.78 0.11
C ILE A 64 -6.07 -4.66 -1.12
N PHE A 65 -6.35 -5.96 -0.98
CA PHE A 65 -6.27 -6.93 -2.07
C PHE A 65 -7.67 -7.20 -2.64
N TYR A 66 -7.81 -7.06 -3.95
CA TYR A 66 -9.04 -7.38 -4.67
C TYR A 66 -8.87 -8.66 -5.48
N LYS A 67 -9.89 -9.53 -5.45
CA LYS A 67 -9.94 -10.69 -6.34
C LYS A 67 -10.13 -10.24 -7.79
N TYR A 68 -9.65 -11.07 -8.73
CA TYR A 68 -9.91 -10.84 -10.16
C TYR A 68 -11.41 -10.73 -10.45
N ASN A 69 -11.78 -9.79 -11.31
CA ASN A 69 -13.14 -9.56 -11.75
C ASN A 69 -13.17 -9.51 -13.29
N SER A 70 -13.99 -10.35 -13.92
CA SER A 70 -14.10 -10.44 -15.38
C SER A 70 -14.50 -9.13 -16.04
N SER A 71 -15.26 -8.26 -15.35
CA SER A 71 -15.64 -6.93 -15.83
C SER A 71 -14.48 -5.93 -15.94
N MET A 72 -13.30 -6.27 -15.40
CA MET A 72 -12.08 -5.49 -15.51
C MET A 72 -11.20 -5.89 -16.69
N LYS A 73 -11.58 -6.93 -17.44
CA LYS A 73 -10.85 -7.39 -18.62
C LYS A 73 -10.70 -6.24 -19.63
N GLY A 74 -9.47 -5.95 -20.03
CA GLY A 74 -9.14 -4.88 -21.00
C GLY A 74 -9.21 -3.46 -20.46
N LYS A 75 -9.55 -3.25 -19.18
CA LYS A 75 -9.54 -1.93 -18.55
C LYS A 75 -8.18 -1.65 -17.90
N ASP A 76 -7.75 -0.40 -17.91
CA ASP A 76 -6.59 0.07 -17.14
C ASP A 76 -7.03 0.45 -15.71
N PRO A 77 -6.70 -0.36 -14.68
CA PRO A 77 -7.10 -0.08 -13.31
C PRO A 77 -6.49 1.22 -12.79
N ALA A 78 -5.24 1.54 -13.17
CA ALA A 78 -4.57 2.74 -12.73
C ALA A 78 -5.27 4.00 -13.27
N LYS A 79 -5.72 3.99 -14.53
CA LYS A 79 -6.53 5.09 -15.09
C LYS A 79 -7.86 5.25 -14.36
N ILE A 80 -8.54 4.16 -14.05
CA ILE A 80 -9.83 4.18 -13.32
C ILE A 80 -9.64 4.77 -11.92
N ILE A 81 -8.63 4.31 -11.17
CA ILE A 81 -8.34 4.80 -9.83
C ILE A 81 -7.99 6.29 -9.86
N LYS A 82 -7.10 6.73 -10.77
CA LYS A 82 -6.74 8.15 -10.91
C LYS A 82 -7.96 9.03 -11.22
N ASN A 83 -8.84 8.59 -12.11
CA ASN A 83 -10.04 9.34 -12.47
C ASN A 83 -11.03 9.42 -11.29
N GLY A 84 -11.23 8.30 -10.59
CA GLY A 84 -12.08 8.27 -9.38
C GLY A 84 -11.52 9.18 -8.29
N LEU A 85 -10.22 9.07 -8.00
CA LEU A 85 -9.53 9.87 -7.00
C LEU A 85 -9.61 11.37 -7.32
N SER A 86 -9.35 11.78 -8.55
CA SER A 86 -9.43 13.19 -8.98
C SER A 86 -10.82 13.79 -8.74
N LYS A 87 -11.89 13.02 -8.98
CA LYS A 87 -13.26 13.45 -8.71
C LYS A 87 -13.56 13.53 -7.21
N THR A 88 -13.12 12.53 -6.44
CA THR A 88 -13.31 12.49 -4.99
C THR A 88 -12.55 13.61 -4.27
N LEU A 89 -11.35 13.97 -4.74
CA LEU A 89 -10.55 15.06 -4.18
C LEU A 89 -11.23 16.44 -4.27
N VAL A 90 -12.29 16.61 -5.04
CA VAL A 90 -13.11 17.83 -5.00
C VAL A 90 -13.77 17.99 -3.63
N PHE A 91 -14.31 16.91 -3.07
CA PHE A 91 -14.97 16.89 -1.77
C PHE A 91 -13.97 16.80 -0.62
N TYR A 92 -12.83 16.15 -0.85
CA TYR A 92 -11.77 15.94 0.14
C TYR A 92 -10.50 16.75 -0.20
N TYR A 93 -10.68 17.98 -0.68
CA TYR A 93 -9.57 18.82 -1.17
C TYR A 93 -8.42 19.07 -0.19
N PRO A 94 -8.60 19.06 1.16
CA PRO A 94 -7.47 19.17 2.06
C PRO A 94 -6.43 18.05 1.89
N LEU A 95 -6.84 16.86 1.42
CA LEU A 95 -5.92 15.74 1.15
C LEU A 95 -5.01 15.99 -0.06
N ALA A 96 -5.36 16.94 -0.94
CA ALA A 96 -4.50 17.40 -2.04
C ALA A 96 -3.65 18.63 -1.65
N GLY A 97 -3.77 19.11 -0.41
CA GLY A 97 -3.01 20.23 0.13
C GLY A 97 -1.62 19.82 0.61
N ARG A 98 -1.02 20.68 1.42
CA ARG A 98 0.26 20.41 2.11
C ARG A 98 0.11 20.77 3.57
N LEU A 99 0.67 19.92 4.43
CA LEU A 99 0.95 20.29 5.82
C LEU A 99 2.18 21.20 5.83
N ILE A 100 2.11 22.29 6.60
CA ILE A 100 3.17 23.29 6.76
C ILE A 100 3.61 23.25 8.22
#